data_AF-A0A495YXG4-F1
#
_entry.id   AF-A0A495YXG4-F1
#
_cell.length_a   1.000
_cell.length_b   1.000
_cell.length_c   1.000
_cell.angle_alpha   90.00
_cell.angle_beta   90.00
_cell.angle_gamma   90.00
#
_symmetry.space_group_name_H-M   'P 1'
#
loop_
_entity.id
_entity.type
_entity.pdbx_description
1 polymer ?
#
loop_
_entity_poly.entity_id
_entity_poly.type
_entity_poly.pdbx_seq_one_letter_code
_entity_poly.pdbx_strand_id
1 'polypeptide(L)'
;MVQRKGCYRRVVTTGLVVAIIIAAVGALLYQRLGGPEGARYWMAERALNAIEAHLLMKAPDGSWLRKPDGVSVEEIGSQFERVREATTDRRTDLMRLNQILKEYQSKFQNAPPATSEVLQFLNAIEGTIVSKASVGG
;
A
#
# COMPACT_ATOMS: atom_id res chain seq x y z
N MET A 1 4.04 50.84 -2.87
CA MET A 1 3.78 49.44 -2.45
C MET A 1 3.05 48.66 -3.55
N VAL A 2 3.73 48.24 -4.62
CA VAL A 2 3.08 47.54 -5.76
C VAL A 2 3.96 46.40 -6.26
N GLN A 3 4.03 45.30 -5.50
CA GLN A 3 4.67 44.05 -5.95
C GLN A 3 3.94 42.78 -5.42
N ARG A 4 2.72 42.89 -4.86
CA ARG A 4 2.01 41.72 -4.29
C ARG A 4 1.03 41.02 -5.23
N LYS A 5 0.49 41.72 -6.25
CA LYS A 5 -0.57 41.15 -7.10
C LYS A 5 -0.05 40.18 -8.18
N GLY A 6 1.14 40.40 -8.72
CA GLY A 6 1.73 39.56 -9.78
C GLY A 6 2.25 38.21 -9.28
N CYS A 7 2.89 38.19 -8.11
CA CYS A 7 3.38 36.96 -7.47
C CYS A 7 2.21 36.11 -6.97
N TYR A 8 1.22 36.72 -6.30
CA TYR A 8 0.03 36.01 -5.83
C TYR A 8 -0.77 35.40 -6.99
N ARG A 9 -0.94 36.13 -8.11
CA ARG A 9 -1.63 35.60 -9.29
C ARG A 9 -0.92 34.37 -9.85
N ARG A 10 0.42 34.37 -9.95
CA ARG A 10 1.20 33.19 -10.40
C ARG A 10 1.12 32.03 -9.42
N VAL A 11 1.21 32.27 -8.12
CA VAL A 11 1.09 31.21 -7.09
C VAL A 11 -0.30 30.57 -7.13
N VAL A 12 -1.35 31.36 -7.30
CA VAL A 12 -2.73 30.86 -7.42
C VAL A 12 -2.91 30.07 -8.71
N THR A 13 -2.44 30.55 -9.87
CA THR A 13 -2.55 29.74 -11.11
C THR A 13 -1.74 28.45 -11.01
N THR A 14 -0.51 28.50 -10.51
CA THR A 14 0.30 27.28 -10.37
C THR A 14 -0.36 26.29 -9.41
N GLY A 15 -0.90 26.76 -8.27
CA GLY A 15 -1.63 25.91 -7.34
C GLY A 15 -2.88 25.29 -7.95
N LEU A 16 -3.63 26.06 -8.75
CA LEU A 16 -4.86 25.61 -9.41
C LEU A 16 -4.55 24.60 -10.52
N VAL A 17 -3.48 24.81 -11.29
CA VAL A 17 -3.01 23.85 -12.31
C VAL A 17 -2.57 22.54 -11.64
N VAL A 18 -1.81 22.59 -10.54
CA VAL A 18 -1.42 21.39 -9.78
C VAL A 18 -2.66 20.66 -9.26
N ALA A 19 -3.65 21.38 -8.72
CA ALA A 19 -4.89 20.77 -8.25
C ALA A 19 -5.67 20.08 -9.38
N ILE A 20 -5.77 20.71 -10.56
CA ILE A 20 -6.40 20.10 -11.75
C ILE A 20 -5.66 18.84 -12.18
N ILE A 21 -4.32 18.85 -12.19
CA ILE A 21 -3.52 17.66 -12.55
C ILE A 21 -3.80 16.52 -11.57
N ILE A 22 -3.79 16.79 -10.26
CA ILE A 22 -4.10 15.80 -9.23
C ILE A 22 -5.52 15.24 -9.42
N ALA A 23 -6.50 16.11 -9.65
CA ALA A 23 -7.88 15.70 -9.89
C ALA A 23 -8.04 14.86 -11.17
N ALA A 24 -7.37 15.24 -12.26
CA ALA A 24 -7.39 14.50 -13.52
C ALA A 24 -6.74 13.12 -13.40
N VAL A 25 -5.59 13.03 -12.72
CA VAL A 25 -4.93 11.74 -12.44
C VAL A 25 -5.83 10.88 -11.54
N GLY A 26 -6.43 11.46 -10.50
CA GLY A 26 -7.37 10.76 -9.63
C GLY A 26 -8.58 10.22 -10.39
N ALA A 27 -9.17 11.02 -11.29
CA ALA A 27 -10.30 10.61 -12.11
C ALA A 27 -9.94 9.50 -13.10
N LEU A 28 -8.76 9.57 -13.74
CA LEU A 28 -8.26 8.53 -14.65
C LEU A 28 -8.03 7.21 -13.91
N LEU A 29 -7.42 7.25 -12.72
CA LEU A 29 -7.27 6.08 -11.87
C LEU A 29 -8.63 5.51 -11.48
N TYR A 30 -9.58 6.34 -11.07
CA TYR A 30 -10.93 5.91 -10.69
C TYR A 30 -11.67 5.19 -11.83
N GLN A 31 -11.56 5.70 -13.05
CA GLN A 31 -12.13 5.07 -14.24
C GLN A 31 -11.44 3.74 -14.57
N ARG A 32 -10.11 3.68 -14.53
CA ARG A 32 -9.36 2.45 -14.81
C ARG A 32 -9.56 1.35 -13.77
N LEU A 33 -9.78 1.73 -12.52
CA LEU A 33 -10.01 0.78 -11.43
C LEU A 33 -11.41 0.18 -11.46
N GLY A 34 -12.35 0.73 -12.24
CA GLY A 34 -13.72 0.20 -12.33
C GLY A 34 -14.59 0.63 -11.15
N GLY A 35 -14.40 1.86 -10.65
CA GLY A 35 -15.26 2.47 -9.64
C GLY A 35 -14.81 2.24 -8.18
N PRO A 36 -15.72 2.42 -7.20
CA PRO A 36 -15.38 2.43 -5.78
C PRO A 36 -14.75 1.11 -5.31
N GLU A 37 -15.19 0.00 -5.89
CA GLU A 37 -14.73 -1.33 -5.50
C GLU A 37 -13.28 -1.55 -5.93
N GLY A 38 -12.92 -1.26 -7.17
CA GLY A 38 -11.52 -1.33 -7.60
C GLY A 38 -10.60 -0.32 -6.91
N ALA A 39 -11.13 0.84 -6.51
CA ALA A 39 -10.37 1.76 -5.65
C ALA A 39 -9.97 1.13 -4.32
N ARG A 40 -10.81 0.26 -3.73
CA ARG A 40 -10.50 -0.45 -2.48
C ARG A 40 -9.41 -1.50 -2.68
N TYR A 41 -9.44 -2.25 -3.78
CA TYR A 41 -8.37 -3.20 -4.13
C TYR A 41 -7.05 -2.48 -4.38
N TRP A 42 -7.07 -1.37 -5.11
CA TRP A 42 -5.89 -0.54 -5.36
C TRP A 42 -5.29 0.05 -4.07
N MET A 43 -6.13 0.50 -3.13
CA MET A 43 -5.67 0.98 -1.83
C MET A 43 -5.01 -0.14 -1.01
N ALA A 44 -5.58 -1.36 -1.03
CA ALA A 44 -4.99 -2.51 -0.36
C ALA A 44 -3.62 -2.88 -0.95
N GLU A 45 -3.48 -2.86 -2.27
CA GLU A 45 -2.20 -3.06 -2.95
C GLU A 45 -1.17 -1.98 -2.56
N ARG A 46 -1.59 -0.71 -2.51
CA ARG A 46 -0.73 0.39 -2.07
C ARG A 46 -0.24 0.21 -0.63
N ALA A 47 -1.11 -0.24 0.26
CA ALA A 47 -0.78 -0.51 1.65
C ALA A 47 0.16 -1.70 1.79
N LEU A 48 -0.05 -2.78 1.03
CA LEU A 48 0.89 -3.92 0.94
C LEU A 48 2.29 -3.46 0.53
N ASN A 49 2.39 -2.66 -0.54
CA ASN A 49 3.67 -2.10 -1.00
C ASN A 49 4.37 -1.25 0.07
N ALA A 50 3.61 -0.43 0.80
CA ALA A 50 4.16 0.41 1.86
C ALA A 50 4.68 -0.42 3.05
N ILE A 51 3.97 -1.47 3.43
CA ILE A 51 4.38 -2.35 4.53
C ILE A 51 5.58 -3.21 4.12
N GLU A 52 5.61 -3.75 2.90
CA GLU A 52 6.78 -4.46 2.39
C GLU A 52 8.03 -3.57 2.42
N ALA A 53 7.92 -2.32 1.94
CA ALA A 53 9.01 -1.35 1.99
C ALA A 53 9.41 -0.99 3.44
N HIS A 54 8.46 -0.97 4.37
CA HIS A 54 8.72 -0.76 5.78
C HIS A 54 9.53 -1.91 6.41
N LEU A 55 9.24 -3.16 6.03
CA LEU A 55 9.96 -4.36 6.48
C LEU A 55 11.33 -4.49 5.80
N LEU A 56 11.43 -4.09 4.54
CA LEU A 56 12.63 -4.21 3.72
C LEU A 56 13.32 -2.85 3.51
N MET A 57 13.33 -2.02 4.55
CA MET A 57 13.97 -0.71 4.49
C MET A 57 15.50 -0.85 4.50
N LYS A 58 16.17 -0.19 3.55
CA LYS A 58 17.63 -0.10 3.46
C LYS A 58 18.14 1.28 3.91
N ALA A 59 19.34 1.31 4.47
CA ALA A 59 20.11 2.52 4.71
C ALA A 59 20.80 3.01 3.43
N PRO A 60 21.28 4.27 3.39
CA PRO A 60 22.01 4.82 2.24
C PRO A 60 23.29 4.05 1.88
N ASP A 61 23.89 3.34 2.84
CA ASP A 61 25.07 2.51 2.65
C ASP A 61 24.75 1.09 2.12
N GLY A 62 23.47 0.79 1.89
CA GLY A 62 22.99 -0.50 1.39
C GLY A 62 22.72 -1.55 2.47
N SER A 63 22.97 -1.24 3.75
CA SER A 63 22.65 -2.14 4.87
C SER A 63 21.14 -2.20 5.14
N TRP A 64 20.67 -3.30 5.73
CA TRP A 64 19.25 -3.46 6.09
C TRP A 64 18.97 -2.76 7.43
N LEU A 65 17.97 -1.87 7.47
CA LEU A 65 17.56 -1.16 8.68
C LEU A 65 16.48 -1.89 9.46
N ARG A 66 15.58 -2.58 8.76
CA ARG A 66 14.33 -3.13 9.35
C ARG A 66 14.06 -4.58 8.97
N LYS A 67 14.99 -5.21 8.25
CA LYS A 67 14.86 -6.62 7.84
C LYS A 67 14.73 -7.48 9.10
N PRO A 68 13.67 -8.29 9.23
CA PRO A 68 13.51 -9.20 10.35
C PRO A 68 14.67 -10.20 10.38
N ASP A 69 15.17 -10.51 11.57
CA ASP A 69 16.17 -11.56 11.75
C ASP A 69 15.50 -12.92 11.63
N GLY A 70 16.07 -13.84 10.84
CA GLY A 70 15.51 -15.19 10.66
C GLY A 70 14.43 -15.36 9.59
N VAL A 71 14.03 -14.30 8.89
CA VAL A 71 13.22 -14.39 7.65
C VAL A 71 14.04 -13.86 6.47
N SER A 72 14.04 -14.59 5.35
CA SER A 72 14.74 -14.15 4.14
C SER A 72 13.95 -13.04 3.43
N VAL A 73 14.67 -12.19 2.71
CA VAL A 73 14.06 -11.09 1.94
C VAL A 73 13.19 -11.67 0.82
N GLU A 74 13.66 -12.76 0.24
CA GLU A 74 13.01 -13.52 -0.81
C GLU A 74 11.68 -14.10 -0.32
N GLU A 75 11.65 -14.64 0.90
CA GLU A 75 10.42 -15.18 1.48
C GLU A 75 9.40 -14.08 1.71
N ILE A 76 9.79 -12.97 2.35
CA ILE A 76 8.93 -11.79 2.54
C ILE A 76 8.39 -11.33 1.18
N GLY A 77 9.27 -11.07 0.21
CA GLY A 77 8.87 -10.60 -1.12
C GLY A 77 7.90 -11.55 -1.81
N SER A 78 8.16 -12.86 -1.76
CA SER A 78 7.30 -13.86 -2.38
C SER A 78 5.89 -13.90 -1.78
N GLN A 79 5.74 -13.72 -0.45
CA GLN A 79 4.41 -13.69 0.18
C GLN A 79 3.65 -12.42 -0.22
N PHE A 80 4.31 -11.26 -0.19
CA PHE A 80 3.70 -10.01 -0.62
C PHE A 80 3.29 -10.06 -2.11
N GLU A 81 4.10 -10.67 -2.96
CA GLU A 81 3.78 -10.89 -4.37
C GLU A 81 2.53 -11.75 -4.54
N ARG A 82 2.43 -12.90 -3.85
CA ARG A 82 1.25 -13.77 -3.92
C ARG A 82 -0.03 -13.06 -3.46
N VAL A 83 0.02 -12.33 -2.36
CA VAL A 83 -1.14 -11.57 -1.86
C VAL A 83 -1.51 -10.43 -2.81
N ARG A 84 -0.54 -9.75 -3.44
CA ARG A 84 -0.80 -8.72 -4.47
C ARG A 84 -1.44 -9.29 -5.72
N GLU A 85 -0.97 -10.44 -6.19
CA GLU A 85 -1.55 -11.13 -7.34
C GLU A 85 -3.00 -11.54 -7.04
N ALA A 86 -3.24 -12.15 -5.88
CA ALA A 86 -4.60 -12.49 -5.42
C ALA A 86 -5.50 -11.25 -5.29
N THR A 87 -4.95 -10.13 -4.81
CA THR A 87 -5.70 -8.86 -4.66
C THR A 87 -6.06 -8.26 -6.02
N THR A 88 -5.13 -8.29 -6.98
CA THR A 88 -5.35 -7.87 -8.37
C THR A 88 -6.43 -8.72 -9.04
N ASP A 89 -6.38 -10.03 -8.81
CA ASP A 89 -7.36 -11.00 -9.33
C ASP A 89 -8.70 -11.00 -8.59
N ARG A 90 -8.88 -10.13 -7.58
CA ARG A 90 -10.07 -10.09 -6.71
C ARG A 90 -10.35 -11.41 -6.00
N ARG A 91 -9.28 -12.19 -5.73
CA ARG A 91 -9.29 -13.46 -4.99
C ARG A 91 -8.86 -13.28 -3.54
N THR A 92 -9.11 -12.10 -2.97
CA THR A 92 -8.74 -11.76 -1.60
C THR A 92 -9.96 -11.32 -0.83
N ASP A 93 -10.13 -11.81 0.40
CA ASP A 93 -11.06 -11.23 1.36
C ASP A 93 -10.57 -9.82 1.74
N LEU A 94 -11.08 -8.84 1.00
CA LEU A 94 -10.64 -7.46 1.12
C LEU A 94 -11.00 -6.85 2.47
N MET A 95 -12.06 -7.33 3.12
CA MET A 95 -12.44 -6.84 4.46
C MET A 95 -11.40 -7.30 5.48
N ARG A 96 -11.08 -8.60 5.47
CA ARG A 96 -10.08 -9.18 6.36
C ARG A 96 -8.68 -8.62 6.09
N LEU A 97 -8.29 -8.48 4.82
CA LEU A 97 -7.02 -7.87 4.44
C LEU A 97 -6.91 -6.44 4.97
N ASN A 98 -7.91 -5.60 4.73
CA ASN A 98 -7.88 -4.22 5.23
C ASN A 98 -7.81 -4.13 6.76
N GLN A 99 -8.44 -5.05 7.47
CA GLN A 99 -8.32 -5.13 8.92
C GLN A 99 -6.87 -5.43 9.34
N ILE A 100 -6.26 -6.46 8.77
CA ILE A 100 -4.87 -6.85 9.07
C ILE A 100 -3.88 -5.71 8.76
N LEU A 101 -4.03 -5.05 7.62
CA LEU A 101 -3.18 -3.92 7.22
C LEU A 101 -3.31 -2.74 8.20
N LYS A 102 -4.52 -2.43 8.65
CA LYS A 102 -4.77 -1.38 9.66
C LYS A 102 -4.17 -1.73 11.02
N GLU A 103 -4.33 -2.98 11.45
CA GLU A 103 -3.74 -3.47 12.70
C GLU A 103 -2.22 -3.40 12.67
N TYR A 104 -1.59 -3.79 11.56
CA TYR A 104 -0.16 -3.65 11.36
C TYR A 104 0.27 -2.17 11.46
N GLN A 105 -0.39 -1.28 10.71
CA GLN A 105 -0.06 0.14 10.72
C GLN A 105 -0.20 0.74 12.12
N SER A 106 -1.29 0.42 12.84
CA SER A 106 -1.51 0.91 14.19
C SER A 106 -0.42 0.47 15.18
N LYS A 107 0.10 -0.75 15.04
CA LYS A 107 1.10 -1.31 15.95
C LYS A 107 2.53 -0.88 15.59
N PHE A 108 2.86 -0.83 14.31
CA PHE A 108 4.24 -0.79 13.84
C PHE A 108 4.61 0.45 13.03
N GLN A 109 3.73 1.45 12.90
CA GLN A 109 4.07 2.69 12.17
C GLN A 109 5.32 3.41 12.70
N ASN A 110 5.59 3.30 14.01
CA ASN A 110 6.67 4.03 14.69
C ASN A 110 7.82 3.13 15.15
N ALA A 111 7.65 1.82 15.11
CA ALA A 111 8.61 0.85 15.63
C ALA A 111 8.67 -0.39 14.73
N PRO A 112 9.86 -0.93 14.45
CA PRO A 112 9.98 -2.16 13.68
C PRO A 112 9.36 -3.33 14.46
N PRO A 113 8.57 -4.21 13.80
CA PRO A 113 8.04 -5.40 14.42
C PRO A 113 9.14 -6.42 14.75
N ALA A 114 8.94 -7.24 15.78
CA ALA A 114 9.79 -8.39 16.04
C ALA A 114 9.57 -9.50 14.99
N THR A 115 10.55 -10.39 14.80
CA THR A 115 10.47 -11.50 13.83
C THR A 115 9.19 -12.34 13.97
N SER A 116 8.79 -12.67 15.20
CA SER A 116 7.58 -13.45 15.46
C SER A 116 6.31 -12.72 15.02
N GLU A 117 6.26 -11.40 15.19
CA GLU A 117 5.13 -10.56 14.77
C GLU A 117 5.07 -10.44 13.24
N VAL A 118 6.23 -10.40 12.57
CA VAL A 118 6.31 -10.43 11.11
C VAL A 118 5.80 -11.76 10.57
N LEU A 119 6.23 -12.88 11.14
CA LEU A 119 5.73 -14.20 10.74
C LEU A 119 4.22 -14.34 10.94
N GLN A 120 3.69 -13.83 12.05
CA GLN A 120 2.24 -13.80 12.29
C GLN A 120 1.51 -12.93 11.25
N PHE A 121 2.04 -11.74 10.95
CA PHE A 121 1.48 -10.86 9.94
C PHE A 121 1.49 -11.49 8.55
N LEU A 122 2.61 -12.08 8.14
CA LEU A 122 2.78 -12.77 6.86
C LEU A 122 1.77 -13.91 6.71
N ASN A 123 1.65 -14.77 7.74
CA ASN A 123 0.62 -15.82 7.75
C ASN A 123 -0.80 -15.25 7.70
N ALA A 124 -1.06 -14.12 8.37
CA ALA A 124 -2.38 -13.49 8.38
C ALA A 124 -2.77 -12.96 7.00
N ILE A 125 -1.87 -12.27 6.29
CA ILE A 125 -2.15 -11.76 4.94
C ILE A 125 -2.32 -12.90 3.94
N GLU A 126 -1.52 -13.97 4.02
CA GLU A 126 -1.67 -15.15 3.16
C GLU A 126 -3.04 -15.82 3.39
N GLY A 127 -3.49 -15.88 4.64
CA GLY A 127 -4.81 -16.40 5.03
C GLY A 127 -6.01 -15.56 4.55
N THR A 128 -5.78 -14.44 3.86
CA THR A 128 -6.85 -13.65 3.20
C THR A 128 -7.11 -14.08 1.76
N ILE A 129 -6.23 -14.89 1.17
CA ILE A 129 -6.41 -15.40 -0.19
C ILE A 129 -7.55 -16.42 -0.20
N VAL A 130 -8.60 -16.12 -0.95
CA VAL A 130 -9.76 -17.01 -1.11
C VAL A 130 -9.47 -18.00 -2.22
N SER A 131 -9.45 -19.29 -1.88
CA SER A 131 -9.28 -20.35 -2.87
C SER A 131 -10.53 -20.48 -3.74
N LYS A 132 -10.32 -20.64 -5.06
CA LYS A 132 -11.37 -20.72 -6.09
C LYS A 132 -12.36 -21.88 -5.88
N ALA A 133 -12.03 -22.83 -5.00
CA ALA A 133 -12.79 -24.04 -4.71
C ALA A 133 -14.04 -23.83 -3.82
N SER A 134 -14.29 -22.63 -3.27
CA SER A 134 -15.43 -22.39 -2.36
C SER A 134 -16.68 -21.80 -3.02
N VAL A 135 -16.69 -21.58 -4.34
CA VAL A 135 -17.86 -21.06 -5.09
C VAL A 135 -18.53 -22.18 -5.90
N GLY A 136 -18.82 -23.30 -5.24
CA GLY A 136 -19.46 -24.47 -5.86
C GLY A 136 -19.95 -25.47 -4.83
N GLY A 137 -21.10 -25.17 -4.23
CA GLY A 137 -21.88 -26.07 -3.38
C GLY A 137 -23.35 -25.73 -3.51
#